data_AF-A0A1S8B674-F1
#
_entry.id   AF-A0A1S8B674-F1
#
_cell.length_a   1.000
_cell.length_b   1.000
_cell.length_c   1.000
_cell.angle_alpha   90.00
_cell.angle_beta   90.00
_cell.angle_gamma   90.00
#
_symmetry.space_group_name_H-M   'P 1'
#
loop_
_entity.id
_entity.type
_entity.pdbx_description
1 polymer ?
#
loop_
_entity_poly.entity_id
_entity_poly.type
_entity_poly.pdbx_seq_one_letter_code
_entity_poly.pdbx_strand_id
1 'polypeptide(L)' 'MPGVLIVKAGTLDDLSLVETKYKPRIEVYCRNKFSWLADVEGAQKFEGSMKG' A
#
# COMPACT_ATOMS: atom_id res chain seq x y z
N MET A 1 6.04 -2.26 15.26
CA MET A 1 7.05 -1.19 15.02
C MET A 1 6.71 0.00 15.88
N PRO A 2 7.55 0.34 16.87
CA PRO A 2 7.42 1.61 17.58
C PRO A 2 7.54 2.78 16.59
N GLY A 3 6.71 3.81 16.72
CA GLY A 3 6.80 5.03 15.90
C GLY A 3 6.17 4.96 14.51
N VAL A 4 5.46 3.88 14.16
CA VAL A 4 4.74 3.78 12.89
C VAL A 4 3.26 4.12 13.08
N LEU A 5 2.76 5.02 12.23
CA LEU A 5 1.34 5.31 12.10
C LEU A 5 0.78 4.56 10.89
N ILE A 6 -0.19 3.66 11.13
CA ILE A 6 -0.88 2.94 10.07
C ILE A 6 -2.19 3.67 9.79
N VAL A 7 -2.31 4.27 8.60
CA VAL A 7 -3.50 5.01 8.17
C VAL A 7 -4.29 4.15 7.19
N LYS A 8 -5.59 3.98 7.43
CA LYS A 8 -6.48 3.23 6.53
C LYS A 8 -6.85 4.10 5.32
N ALA A 9 -6.93 3.49 4.14
CA ALA A 9 -7.56 4.14 2.99
C ALA A 9 -8.98 4.61 3.34
N GLY A 10 -9.30 5.85 2.97
CA GLY A 10 -10.55 6.54 3.31
C GLY A 10 -10.54 7.29 4.65
N THR A 11 -9.45 7.25 5.43
CA THR A 11 -9.27 8.14 6.60
C THR A 11 -8.85 9.56 6.19
N LEU A 12 -8.12 9.67 5.08
CA LEU A 12 -7.80 10.95 4.45
C LEU A 12 -8.90 11.28 3.44
N ASP A 13 -9.51 12.46 3.56
CA ASP A 13 -10.55 12.98 2.67
C ASP A 13 -9.97 13.84 1.54
N ASP A 14 -8.77 14.39 1.70
CA ASP A 14 -8.06 15.12 0.66
C ASP A 14 -7.38 14.18 -0.37
N LEU A 15 -8.00 14.09 -1.55
CA LEU A 15 -7.50 13.33 -2.70
C LEU A 15 -6.11 13.79 -3.16
N SER A 16 -5.78 15.06 -3.01
CA SER A 16 -4.48 15.61 -3.42
C SER A 16 -3.34 15.01 -2.60
N LEU A 17 -3.59 14.77 -1.31
CA LEU A 17 -2.64 14.12 -0.41
C LEU A 17 -2.49 12.63 -0.69
N VAL A 18 -3.58 11.95 -1.09
CA VAL A 18 -3.55 10.53 -1.49
C VAL A 18 -2.72 10.33 -2.74
N GLU A 19 -2.85 11.20 -3.74
CA GLU A 19 -2.09 11.07 -5.00
C GLU A 19 -0.64 11.54 -4.92
N THR A 20 -0.26 12.31 -3.88
CA THR A 20 1.09 12.86 -3.75
C THR A 20 1.86 12.26 -2.57
N LYS A 21 1.55 12.71 -1.35
CA LYS A 21 2.31 12.39 -0.14
C LYS A 21 2.08 10.95 0.34
N TYR A 22 0.85 10.47 0.23
CA TYR A 22 0.43 9.16 0.74
C TYR A 22 0.15 8.14 -0.37
N LYS A 23 0.63 8.42 -1.60
CA LYS A 23 0.49 7.47 -2.71
C LYS A 23 1.19 6.15 -2.34
N PRO A 24 0.50 5.00 -2.44
CA PRO A 24 1.11 3.72 -2.10
C PRO A 24 2.36 3.46 -2.94
N ARG A 25 3.48 3.17 -2.28
CA ARG A 25 4.76 2.82 -2.93
C ARG A 25 5.12 1.35 -2.75
N ILE A 26 4.36 0.65 -1.91
CA ILE A 26 4.62 -0.72 -1.52
C ILE A 26 3.29 -1.47 -1.53
N GLU A 27 3.26 -2.60 -2.22
CA GLU A 27 2.15 -3.54 -2.27
C GLU A 27 2.57 -4.83 -1.57
N VAL A 28 1.87 -5.18 -0.49
CA VAL A 28 2.08 -6.43 0.24
C VAL A 28 0.90 -7.34 0.01
N TYR A 29 1.14 -8.57 -0.45
CA TYR A 29 0.08 -9.52 -0.80
C TYR A 29 0.37 -10.91 -0.22
N CYS A 30 -0.68 -11.68 0.04
CA CYS A 30 -0.55 -13.09 0.41
C CYS A 30 -0.12 -13.93 -0.80
N ARG A 31 0.52 -15.08 -0.57
CA ARG A 31 1.00 -16.02 -1.62
C ARG A 31 0.06 -16.14 -2.83
N ASN A 32 -1.24 -16.24 -2.58
CA ASN A 32 -2.26 -16.30 -3.61
C ASN A 32 -2.96 -14.95 -3.73
N LYS A 33 -2.42 -14.06 -4.57
CA LYS A 33 -3.12 -12.84 -5.02
C LYS A 33 -4.15 -13.22 -6.08
N PHE A 34 -5.35 -12.66 -5.97
CA PHE A 34 -6.38 -12.85 -6.98
C PHE A 34 -5.96 -12.28 -8.33
N SER A 35 -6.07 -13.08 -9.39
CA SER A 35 -5.67 -12.68 -10.75
C SER A 35 -6.49 -11.54 -11.35
N TRP A 36 -7.70 -11.31 -10.84
CA TRP A 36 -8.55 -10.20 -11.27
C TRP A 36 -8.17 -8.86 -10.63
N LEU A 37 -7.38 -8.86 -9.56
CA LEU A 37 -6.96 -7.64 -8.88
C LEU A 37 -5.67 -7.12 -9.54
N ALA A 38 -5.78 -5.96 -10.18
CA ALA A 38 -4.63 -5.31 -10.78
C ALA A 38 -3.54 -5.00 -9.74
N ASP A 39 -2.31 -4.88 -10.22
CA ASP A 39 -1.18 -4.44 -9.41
C ASP A 39 -1.24 -2.94 -9.14
N VAL A 40 -0.67 -2.53 -8.00
CA VAL A 40 -0.52 -1.11 -7.71
C VAL A 40 0.62 -0.55 -8.56
N GLU A 41 0.28 0.34 -9.48
CA GLU A 41 1.25 0.93 -10.41
C GLU A 41 2.37 1.68 -9.66
N GLY A 42 3.62 1.40 -10.02
CA GLY A 42 4.80 2.03 -9.43
C GLY A 42 5.15 1.56 -8.02
N ALA A 43 4.38 0.63 -7.42
CA ALA A 43 4.67 0.10 -6.11
C ALA A 43 5.60 -1.13 -6.15
N GLN A 44 6.48 -1.23 -5.17
CA GLN A 44 7.29 -2.43 -4.93
C GLN A 44 6.45 -3.54 -4.31
N LYS A 45 6.57 -4.75 -4.84
CA LYS A 45 5.72 -5.88 -4.49
C LYS A 45 6.42 -6.84 -3.53
N PHE A 46 5.73 -7.23 -2.46
CA PHE A 46 6.22 -8.17 -1.46
C PHE A 46 5.18 -9.26 -1.17
N GLU A 47 5.55 -10.52 -1.38
CA GLU A 47 4.77 -11.65 -0.89
C GLU A 47 4.97 -11.80 0.64
N GLY A 48 3.89 -11.79 1.40
CA GLY A 48 3.89 -12.00 2.85
C GLY A 48 4.18 -10.72 3.64
N SER A 49 5.44 -10.47 3.97
CA SER A 49 5.85 -9.32 4.78
C SER A 49 6.97 -8.54 4.11
N MET A 50 6.92 -7.22 4.22
CA MET A 50 8.01 -6.34 3.82
C MET A 50 9.28 -6.70 4.61
N LYS A 51 10.39 -6.96 3.92
CA LYS A 51 11.71 -7.10 4.58
C LYS A 51 12.23 -5.68 4.86
N GLY A 52 12.54 -5.43 6.13
CA GLY A 52 13.08 -4.15 6.61
C GLY A 52 14.50 -3.89 6.16
#